data_AF-A0A970PHD1-F1
#
_entry.id   AF-A0A970PHD1-F1
#
_cell.length_a   1.000
_cell.length_b   1.000
_cell.length_c   1.000
_cell.angle_alpha   90.00
_cell.angle_beta   90.00
_cell.angle_gamma   90.00
#
_symmetry.space_group_name_H-M   'P 1'
#
loop_
_entity.id
_entity.type
_entity.pdbx_description
1 polymer ?
#
loop_
_entity_poly.entity_id
_entity_poly.type
_entity_poly.pdbx_seq_one_letter_code
_entity_poly.pdbx_strand_id
1 'polypeptide(L)'
;MDCAKLPLEQFEAKYPDETRPRKCLKLCEDWARGKIKMPIAKWAILDSHAVAREINDSEYGALCHGIGHAGATVHVGTHAIGLSIYELTAIVYKYGKENYQGPVEEKINYYYKRLLYWQDNTDKFGLEWAGFLLRK
;
A
#
# COMPACT_ATOMS: atom_id res chain seq x y z
N MET A 1 3.80 6.95 0.94
CA MET A 1 2.88 5.86 0.50
C MET A 1 1.48 6.40 0.27
N ASP A 2 1.35 7.39 -0.61
CA ASP A 2 0.11 8.16 -0.71
C ASP A 2 -1.09 7.34 -1.20
N CYS A 3 -0.92 6.53 -2.24
CA CYS A 3 -2.00 5.71 -2.79
C CYS A 3 -2.52 4.62 -1.84
N ALA A 4 -1.78 4.27 -0.78
CA ALA A 4 -2.18 3.25 0.18
C ALA A 4 -3.18 3.76 1.24
N LYS A 5 -3.40 5.07 1.32
CA LYS A 5 -4.34 5.68 2.28
C LYS A 5 -5.78 5.21 2.06
N LEU A 6 -6.28 5.26 0.82
CA LEU A 6 -7.63 4.82 0.47
C LEU A 6 -7.87 3.32 0.76
N PRO A 7 -6.99 2.39 0.34
CA PRO A 7 -7.06 0.99 0.76
C PRO A 7 -7.10 0.80 2.27
N LEU A 8 -6.27 1.55 3.01
CA LEU A 8 -6.23 1.46 4.47
C LEU A 8 -7.55 1.94 5.09
N GLU A 9 -8.06 3.10 4.66
CA GLU A 9 -9.34 3.64 5.14
C GLU A 9 -10.50 2.67 4.86
N GLN A 10 -10.54 2.07 3.66
CA GLN A 10 -11.53 1.04 3.33
C GLN A 10 -11.38 -0.18 4.24
N PHE A 11 -10.15 -0.67 4.44
CA PHE A 11 -9.89 -1.82 5.29
C PHE A 11 -10.37 -1.58 6.73
N GLU A 12 -10.00 -0.44 7.31
CA GLU A 12 -10.33 -0.09 8.70
C GLU A 12 -11.80 0.21 8.93
N ALA A 13 -12.51 0.69 7.90
CA ALA A 13 -13.96 0.85 7.99
C ALA A 13 -14.66 -0.48 8.27
N LYS A 14 -14.11 -1.61 7.83
CA LYS A 14 -14.64 -2.96 8.10
C LYS A 14 -13.98 -3.65 9.29
N TYR A 15 -12.66 -3.50 9.45
CA TYR A 15 -11.86 -4.13 10.50
C TYR A 15 -11.16 -3.08 11.38
N PRO A 16 -11.90 -2.30 12.18
CA PRO A 16 -11.33 -1.18 12.94
C PRO A 16 -10.31 -1.61 14.01
N ASP A 17 -10.45 -2.82 14.54
CA ASP A 17 -9.55 -3.37 15.57
C ASP A 17 -8.30 -4.05 14.99
N GLU A 18 -8.27 -4.31 13.67
CA GLU A 18 -7.12 -4.93 13.00
C GLU A 18 -6.10 -3.86 12.60
N THR A 19 -5.21 -3.54 13.53
CA THR A 19 -4.27 -2.41 13.39
C THR A 19 -3.00 -2.72 12.60
N ARG A 20 -2.73 -3.98 12.24
CA ARG A 20 -1.47 -4.38 11.57
C ARG A 20 -1.23 -3.65 10.23
N PRO A 21 -2.23 -3.45 9.34
CA PRO A 21 -2.01 -2.72 8.09
C PRO A 21 -1.65 -1.23 8.30
N ARG A 22 -2.29 -0.55 9.26
CA ARG A 22 -1.91 0.83 9.63
C ARG A 22 -0.50 0.90 10.19
N LYS A 23 -0.16 -0.04 11.08
CA LYS A 23 1.17 -0.13 11.69
C LYS A 23 2.25 -0.37 10.64
N CYS A 24 1.97 -1.21 9.63
CA CYS A 24 2.82 -1.42 8.47
C CYS A 24 3.16 -0.10 7.77
N LEU A 25 2.15 0.66 7.32
CA LEU A 25 2.40 1.93 6.61
C LEU A 25 3.15 2.94 7.47
N LYS A 26 2.77 3.07 8.75
CA LYS A 26 3.44 3.99 9.68
C LYS A 26 4.93 3.65 9.85
N LEU A 27 5.26 2.40 10.13
CA LEU A 27 6.64 1.98 10.34
C LEU A 27 7.45 2.03 9.04
N CYS A 28 6.84 1.73 7.90
CA CYS A 28 7.51 1.88 6.62
C CYS A 28 7.77 3.37 6.28
N GLU A 29 6.83 4.28 6.61
CA GLU A 29 7.06 5.73 6.50
C GLU A 29 8.26 6.12 7.39
N ASP A 30 8.27 5.74 8.67
CA ASP A 30 9.38 6.03 9.58
C ASP A 30 10.72 5.45 9.08
N TRP A 31 10.70 4.27 8.47
CA TRP A 31 11.88 3.67 7.85
C TRP A 31 12.34 4.45 6.62
N ALA A 32 11.41 4.86 5.76
CA ALA A 32 11.71 5.70 4.60
C ALA A 32 12.28 7.07 5.01
N ARG A 33 11.92 7.58 6.20
CA ARG A 33 12.50 8.78 6.83
C ARG A 33 13.80 8.53 7.59
N GLY A 34 14.27 7.28 7.68
CA GLY A 34 15.50 6.93 8.37
C GLY A 34 15.40 6.92 9.90
N LYS A 35 14.19 7.03 10.47
CA LYS A 35 13.96 7.07 11.92
C LYS A 35 14.09 5.71 12.59
N ILE A 36 13.85 4.63 11.84
CA ILE A 36 13.98 3.25 12.31
C ILE A 36 14.80 2.40 11.33
N LYS A 37 15.23 1.22 11.79
CA LYS A 37 15.97 0.26 10.96
C LYS A 37 15.02 -0.68 10.24
N MET A 38 15.46 -1.18 9.08
CA MET A 38 14.72 -2.09 8.20
C MET A 38 14.05 -3.27 8.93
N PRO A 39 14.69 -3.99 9.88
CA PRO A 39 14.06 -5.14 10.52
C PRO A 39 12.71 -4.81 11.19
N ILE A 40 12.57 -3.62 11.77
CA ILE A 40 11.32 -3.18 12.43
C ILE A 40 10.20 -3.02 11.40
N ALA A 41 10.48 -2.36 10.27
CA ALA A 41 9.51 -2.20 9.18
C ALA A 41 9.20 -3.54 8.51
N LYS A 42 10.21 -4.41 8.32
CA LYS A 42 10.04 -5.75 7.74
C LYS A 42 9.05 -6.58 8.54
N TRP A 43 9.17 -6.61 9.87
CA TRP A 43 8.20 -7.33 10.71
C TRP A 43 6.78 -6.79 10.52
N ALA A 44 6.60 -5.48 10.48
CA ALA A 44 5.29 -4.87 10.26
C ALA A 44 4.69 -5.18 8.86
N ILE A 45 5.53 -5.26 7.83
CA ILE A 45 5.12 -5.70 6.48
C ILE A 45 4.65 -7.15 6.53
N LEU A 46 5.40 -8.04 7.17
CA LEU A 46 5.04 -9.44 7.32
C LEU A 46 3.75 -9.62 8.12
N ASP A 47 3.56 -8.85 9.20
CA ASP A 47 2.33 -8.83 9.98
C ASP A 47 1.12 -8.42 9.11
N SER A 48 1.27 -7.41 8.26
CA SER A 48 0.21 -6.99 7.32
C SER A 48 -0.12 -8.10 6.31
N HIS A 49 0.88 -8.84 5.82
CA HIS A 49 0.64 -9.99 4.94
C HIS A 49 0.00 -11.16 5.67
N ALA A 50 0.31 -11.37 6.96
CA ALA A 50 -0.29 -12.41 7.77
C ALA A 50 -1.81 -12.20 7.92
N VAL A 51 -2.26 -10.95 8.13
CA VAL A 51 -3.70 -10.60 8.20
C VAL A 51 -4.45 -11.19 7.01
N ALA A 52 -3.93 -11.03 5.80
CA ALA A 52 -4.59 -11.50 4.57
C ALA A 52 -4.83 -13.02 4.52
N ARG A 53 -4.07 -13.80 5.30
CA ARG A 53 -4.21 -15.25 5.41
C ARG A 53 -5.09 -15.67 6.59
N GLU A 54 -5.23 -14.79 7.58
CA GLU A 54 -5.97 -15.03 8.81
C GLU A 54 -7.44 -14.59 8.71
N ILE A 55 -7.73 -13.54 7.94
CA ILE A 55 -9.11 -13.10 7.72
C ILE A 55 -9.77 -13.95 6.64
N ASN A 56 -10.97 -14.45 6.91
CA ASN A 56 -11.77 -15.19 5.95
C ASN A 56 -12.57 -14.22 5.04
N ASP A 57 -11.86 -13.32 4.37
CA ASP A 57 -12.44 -12.31 3.48
C ASP A 57 -11.48 -12.02 2.32
N SER A 58 -11.85 -12.42 1.10
CA SER A 58 -10.99 -12.29 -0.06
C SER A 58 -10.77 -10.84 -0.52
N GLU A 59 -11.79 -9.98 -0.42
CA GLU A 59 -11.66 -8.56 -0.77
C GLU A 59 -10.65 -7.88 0.16
N TYR A 60 -10.88 -8.03 1.46
CA TYR A 60 -10.09 -7.34 2.47
C TYR A 60 -8.72 -7.99 2.68
N GLY A 61 -8.59 -9.30 2.43
CA GLY A 61 -7.31 -9.98 2.38
C GLY A 61 -6.44 -9.45 1.24
N ALA A 62 -7.04 -9.19 0.07
CA ALA A 62 -6.33 -8.54 -1.03
C ALA A 62 -5.89 -7.11 -0.65
N LEU A 63 -6.76 -6.30 -0.01
CA LEU A 63 -6.35 -4.97 0.47
C LEU A 63 -5.13 -5.03 1.41
N CYS A 64 -5.12 -5.95 2.38
CA CYS A 64 -3.99 -6.16 3.30
C CYS A 64 -2.69 -6.52 2.58
N HIS A 65 -2.75 -7.41 1.59
CA HIS A 65 -1.59 -7.72 0.74
C HIS A 65 -1.10 -6.49 -0.02
N GLY A 66 -2.00 -5.71 -0.60
CA GLY A 66 -1.65 -4.46 -1.30
C GLY A 66 -0.98 -3.45 -0.38
N ILE A 67 -1.50 -3.26 0.83
CA ILE A 67 -0.94 -2.37 1.85
C ILE A 67 0.46 -2.83 2.28
N GLY A 68 0.68 -4.14 2.46
CA GLY A 68 2.00 -4.73 2.73
C GLY A 68 3.01 -4.41 1.61
N HIS A 69 2.61 -4.57 0.34
CA HIS A 69 3.44 -4.21 -0.81
C HIS A 69 3.75 -2.71 -0.91
N ALA A 70 2.78 -1.85 -0.56
CA ALA A 70 3.01 -0.41 -0.50
C ALA A 70 4.10 -0.06 0.51
N GLY A 71 4.09 -0.68 1.70
CA GLY A 71 5.15 -0.56 2.69
C GLY A 71 6.49 -1.10 2.20
N ALA A 72 6.48 -2.28 1.59
CA ALA A 72 7.68 -2.95 1.06
C ALA A 72 8.39 -2.20 -0.07
N THR A 73 7.73 -1.21 -0.70
CA THR A 73 8.35 -0.35 -1.72
C THR A 73 9.59 0.38 -1.22
N VAL A 74 9.67 0.66 0.09
CA VAL A 74 10.84 1.27 0.72
C VAL A 74 12.06 0.35 0.63
N HIS A 75 11.86 -0.97 0.62
CA HIS A 75 12.94 -1.95 0.45
C HIS A 75 13.49 -1.95 -0.97
N VAL A 76 12.59 -2.02 -1.95
CA VAL A 76 12.91 -2.00 -3.38
C VAL A 76 11.70 -1.54 -4.18
N GLY A 77 11.94 -0.66 -5.16
CA GLY A 77 10.89 0.00 -5.95
C GLY A 77 9.98 -0.96 -6.73
N THR A 78 10.45 -2.16 -7.05
CA THR A 78 9.67 -3.19 -7.77
C THR A 78 8.45 -3.68 -6.98
N HIS A 79 8.43 -3.50 -5.65
CA HIS A 79 7.23 -3.82 -4.85
C HIS A 79 6.07 -2.84 -5.06
N ALA A 80 6.29 -1.66 -5.65
CA ALA A 80 5.27 -0.62 -5.80
C ALA A 80 4.03 -1.11 -6.57
N ILE A 81 4.23 -1.91 -7.63
CA ILE A 81 3.13 -2.44 -8.46
C ILE A 81 2.21 -3.38 -7.67
N GLY A 82 2.70 -3.99 -6.60
CA GLY A 82 1.93 -4.91 -5.77
C GLY A 82 0.69 -4.26 -5.16
N LEU A 83 0.78 -2.99 -4.75
CA LEU A 83 -0.38 -2.25 -4.24
C LEU A 83 -1.51 -2.21 -5.29
N SER A 84 -1.19 -1.78 -6.52
CA SER A 84 -2.17 -1.68 -7.59
C SER A 84 -2.77 -3.04 -7.95
N ILE A 85 -1.95 -4.08 -8.09
CA ILE A 85 -2.43 -5.43 -8.43
C ILE A 85 -3.44 -5.93 -7.38
N TYR A 86 -3.10 -5.82 -6.10
CA TYR A 86 -3.96 -6.37 -5.05
C TYR A 86 -5.19 -5.52 -4.76
N GLU A 87 -5.12 -4.19 -4.86
CA GLU A 87 -6.33 -3.37 -4.72
C GLU A 87 -7.30 -3.57 -5.91
N LEU A 88 -6.79 -3.71 -7.14
CA LEU A 88 -7.62 -4.08 -8.29
C LEU A 88 -8.25 -5.47 -8.10
N THR A 89 -7.51 -6.40 -7.49
CA THR A 89 -8.04 -7.72 -7.12
C THR A 89 -9.17 -7.60 -6.09
N ALA A 90 -9.03 -6.73 -5.07
CA ALA A 90 -10.09 -6.44 -4.10
C ALA A 90 -11.34 -5.87 -4.79
N ILE A 91 -11.16 -4.96 -5.75
CA ILE A 91 -12.26 -4.41 -6.55
C ILE A 91 -12.98 -5.51 -7.34
N VAL A 92 -12.25 -6.44 -7.96
CA VAL A 92 -12.86 -7.59 -8.65
C VAL A 92 -13.68 -8.46 -7.69
N TYR A 93 -13.19 -8.71 -6.47
CA TYR A 93 -13.96 -9.44 -5.46
C TYR A 93 -15.24 -8.69 -5.05
N LYS A 94 -15.15 -7.37 -4.87
CA LYS A 94 -16.27 -6.51 -4.46
C LYS A 94 -17.39 -6.44 -5.50
N TYR A 95 -17.04 -6.24 -6.77
CA TYR A 95 -18.01 -6.03 -7.86
C TYR A 95 -18.37 -7.31 -8.63
N GLY A 96 -17.59 -8.38 -8.47
CA GLY A 96 -17.77 -9.63 -9.19
C GLY A 96 -17.28 -9.57 -10.64
N LYS A 97 -17.12 -10.76 -11.26
CA LYS A 97 -16.55 -10.92 -12.61
C LYS A 97 -17.37 -10.27 -13.74
N GLU A 98 -18.61 -9.91 -13.48
CA GLU A 98 -19.51 -9.32 -14.48
C GLU A 98 -19.50 -7.79 -14.46
N ASN A 99 -19.14 -7.17 -13.34
CA ASN A 99 -19.28 -5.71 -13.13
C ASN A 99 -17.99 -5.02 -12.70
N TYR A 100 -16.83 -5.70 -12.76
CA TYR A 100 -15.56 -5.14 -12.26
C TYR A 100 -14.91 -4.13 -13.21
N GLN A 101 -15.21 -4.20 -14.51
CA GLN A 101 -14.45 -3.51 -15.56
C GLN A 101 -14.42 -2.00 -15.33
N GLY A 102 -15.58 -1.37 -15.15
CA GLY A 102 -15.69 0.07 -14.90
C GLY A 102 -14.91 0.52 -13.65
N PRO A 103 -15.17 -0.06 -12.46
CA PRO A 103 -14.42 0.25 -11.24
C PRO A 103 -12.90 0.00 -11.36
N VAL A 104 -12.47 -1.04 -12.07
CA VAL A 104 -11.04 -1.33 -12.30
C VAL A 104 -10.41 -0.28 -13.21
N GLU A 105 -11.07 0.09 -14.31
CA GLU A 105 -10.59 1.14 -15.23
C GLU A 105 -10.48 2.50 -14.53
N GLU A 106 -11.49 2.87 -13.74
CA GLU A 106 -11.46 4.08 -12.91
C GLU A 106 -10.25 4.07 -11.97
N LYS A 107 -10.00 2.93 -11.32
CA LYS A 107 -8.89 2.81 -10.38
C LYS A 107 -7.52 2.81 -11.05
N ILE A 108 -7.37 2.19 -12.22
CA ILE A 108 -6.15 2.29 -13.04
C ILE A 108 -5.87 3.76 -13.42
N ASN A 109 -6.91 4.48 -13.85
CA ASN A 109 -6.80 5.91 -14.17
C ASN A 109 -6.39 6.75 -12.95
N TYR A 110 -6.92 6.43 -11.76
CA TYR A 110 -6.48 7.06 -10.51
C TYR A 110 -4.98 6.82 -10.26
N TYR A 111 -4.50 5.58 -10.38
CA TYR A 111 -3.08 5.26 -10.20
C TYR A 111 -2.18 5.99 -11.18
N TYR A 112 -2.57 6.05 -12.46
CA TYR A 112 -1.83 6.77 -13.48
C TYR A 112 -1.73 8.26 -13.17
N LYS A 113 -2.84 8.90 -12.77
CA LYS A 113 -2.86 10.30 -12.35
C LYS A 113 -1.98 10.56 -11.12
N ARG A 114 -2.00 9.68 -10.11
CA ARG A 114 -1.12 9.82 -8.93
C ARG A 114 0.35 9.63 -9.29
N LEU A 115 0.67 8.72 -10.20
CA LEU A 115 2.04 8.54 -10.69
C LEU A 115 2.57 9.81 -11.36
N LEU A 116 1.83 10.36 -12.33
CA LEU A 116 2.19 11.62 -13.00
C LEU A 116 2.30 12.78 -12.00
N TYR A 117 1.34 12.88 -11.07
CA TYR A 117 1.41 13.89 -10.02
C TYR A 117 2.70 13.77 -9.21
N TRP A 118 3.06 12.59 -8.71
CA TRP A 118 4.26 12.45 -7.89
C TRP A 118 5.56 12.61 -8.70
N GLN A 119 5.57 12.24 -9.98
CA GLN A 119 6.67 12.53 -10.90
C GLN A 119 7.01 14.02 -10.93
N ASP A 120 5.99 14.89 -10.94
CA ASP A 120 6.17 16.35 -11.03
C ASP A 120 6.28 17.06 -9.67
N ASN A 121 6.05 16.36 -8.55
CA ASN A 121 5.92 17.00 -7.23
C ASN A 121 6.81 16.40 -6.13
N THR A 122 7.59 15.35 -6.40
CA THR A 122 8.43 14.69 -5.36
C THR A 122 9.34 15.66 -4.61
N ASP A 123 9.99 16.61 -5.30
CA ASP A 123 10.96 17.53 -4.71
C ASP A 123 10.33 18.78 -4.07
N LYS A 124 9.04 19.04 -4.29
CA LYS A 124 8.39 20.29 -3.86
C LYS A 124 8.07 20.35 -2.36
N PHE A 125 8.12 19.21 -1.68
CA PHE A 125 7.65 19.08 -0.30
C PHE A 125 8.77 19.09 0.75
N GLY A 126 10.03 19.28 0.35
CA GLY A 126 11.17 19.35 1.30
C GLY A 126 11.29 18.11 2.19
N LEU A 127 10.92 16.95 1.65
CA LEU A 127 10.80 15.70 2.39
C LEU A 127 12.18 15.13 2.73
N GLU A 128 12.44 14.88 4.01
CA GLU A 128 13.65 14.18 4.45
C GLU A 128 13.51 12.67 4.18
N TRP A 129 14.49 12.09 3.50
CA TRP A 129 14.54 10.67 3.17
C TRP A 129 15.77 10.00 3.78
N ALA A 130 15.63 8.72 4.11
CA ALA A 130 16.75 7.89 4.53
C ALA A 130 17.82 7.87 3.44
N GLY A 131 19.09 8.02 3.83
CA GLY A 131 20.19 8.11 2.88
C GLY A 131 20.40 6.89 1.98
N PHE A 132 19.73 5.75 2.21
CA PHE A 132 19.78 4.62 1.28
C PHE A 132 18.81 4.78 0.10
N LEU A 133 17.74 5.57 0.22
CA LEU A 133 16.79 5.86 -0.86
C LEU A 133 17.33 6.90 -1.85
N LEU A 134 18.32 7.69 -1.43
CA LEU A 134 18.94 8.73 -2.24
C LEU A 134 20.14 8.23 -3.05
N ARG A 135 20.57 6.98 -2.82
CA ARG A 135 21.67 6.36 -3.56
C ARG A 135 21.12 5.85 -4.89
N LYS A 136 21.65 6.39 -5.98
CA LYS A 136 21.39 5.91 -7.34
C LYS A 136 22.21 4.66 -7.62
#